data_AF-A0AAP5BJV0-F1
#
_entry.id   AF-A0AAP5BJV0-F1
#
_cell.length_a   1.000
_cell.length_b   1.000
_cell.length_c   1.000
_cell.angle_alpha   90.00
_cell.angle_beta   90.00
_cell.angle_gamma   90.00
#
_symmetry.space_group_name_H-M   'P 1'
#
loop_
_entity.id
_entity.type
_entity.pdbx_description
1 polymer ?
#
loop_
_entity_poly.entity_id
_entity_poly.type
_entity_poly.pdbx_seq_one_letter_code
_entity_poly.pdbx_strand_id
1 'polypeptide(L)'
;MKKLVAVFAVTIFAGCASDSGVIDQGGGTYFVSKQAATGFPGLGNLRADVTTEARQFCARSGKDLRVHRTNETQPPYILGNYPRVELEFTCS
;
A
#
# COMPACT_ATOMS: atom_id res chain seq x y z
N MET A 1 42.00 -5.26 9.37
CA MET A 1 41.04 -4.71 10.36
C MET A 1 40.25 -3.49 9.84
N LYS A 2 40.87 -2.48 9.20
CA LYS A 2 40.14 -1.33 8.61
C LYS A 2 39.12 -1.68 7.52
N LYS A 3 39.41 -2.70 6.69
CA LYS A 3 38.49 -3.16 5.61
C LYS A 3 37.26 -3.91 6.13
N LEU A 4 37.31 -4.49 7.34
CA LEU A 4 36.18 -5.21 7.96
C LEU A 4 35.16 -4.25 8.56
N VAL A 5 35.60 -3.11 9.08
CA VAL A 5 34.72 -2.04 9.59
C VAL A 5 33.91 -1.41 8.47
N ALA A 6 34.49 -1.26 7.27
CA ALA A 6 33.81 -0.69 6.12
C ALA A 6 32.65 -1.55 5.59
N VAL A 7 32.72 -2.87 5.71
CA VAL A 7 31.66 -3.79 5.24
C VAL A 7 30.46 -3.79 6.20
N PHE A 8 30.70 -3.71 7.51
CA PHE A 8 29.64 -3.71 8.51
C PHE A 8 28.80 -2.42 8.50
N ALA A 9 29.39 -1.30 8.06
CA ALA A 9 28.71 -0.01 7.98
C ALA A 9 27.67 0.09 6.85
N VAL A 10 27.77 -0.73 5.79
CA VAL A 10 26.88 -0.66 4.62
C VAL A 10 25.57 -1.44 4.82
N THR A 11 25.57 -2.47 5.67
CA THR A 11 24.40 -3.33 5.92
C THR A 11 23.30 -2.70 6.77
N ILE A 12 23.53 -1.53 7.38
CA ILE A 12 22.58 -0.90 8.32
C ILE A 12 21.54 -0.01 7.60
N PHE A 13 21.73 0.31 6.31
CA PHE A 13 20.82 1.18 5.56
C PHE A 13 19.69 0.45 4.80
N ALA A 14 19.53 -0.87 5.00
CA ALA A 14 18.35 -1.59 4.50
C ALA A 14 17.14 -1.35 5.43
N GLY A 15 16.67 -0.11 5.51
CA GLY A 15 15.41 0.22 6.16
C GLY A 15 14.25 -0.29 5.32
N CYS A 16 13.43 -1.20 5.87
CA CYS A 16 12.18 -1.62 5.23
C CYS A 16 11.24 -0.41 5.18
N ALA A 17 10.95 0.10 3.99
CA ALA A 17 9.82 1.00 3.82
C ALA A 17 8.53 0.19 4.07
N SER A 18 7.97 0.31 5.28
CA SER A 18 6.72 -0.35 5.64
C SER A 18 5.56 0.39 4.96
N ASP A 19 4.82 -0.33 4.11
CA ASP A 19 3.49 0.09 3.68
C ASP A 19 2.57 0.21 4.92
N SER A 20 1.61 1.14 4.92
CA SER A 20 0.72 1.34 6.07
C SER A 20 -0.18 0.13 6.34
N GLY A 21 -0.35 -0.76 5.36
CA GLY A 21 -1.18 -1.94 5.46
C GLY A 21 -2.68 -1.62 5.53
N VAL A 22 -3.46 -2.64 5.90
CA VAL A 22 -4.89 -2.50 6.22
C VAL A 22 -5.07 -1.89 7.60
N ILE A 23 -5.89 -0.84 7.68
CA ILE A 23 -6.28 -0.12 8.88
C ILE A 23 -7.74 -0.45 9.21
N ASP A 24 -8.03 -0.75 10.48
CA ASP A 24 -9.40 -0.90 11.00
C ASP A 24 -10.00 0.47 11.29
N GLN A 25 -11.14 0.80 10.67
CA GLN A 25 -11.88 2.06 10.88
C GLN A 25 -12.98 1.93 11.95
N GLY A 26 -13.15 0.76 12.53
CA GLY A 26 -14.24 0.42 13.44
C GLY A 26 -15.50 -0.03 12.70
N GLY A 27 -16.42 -0.67 13.43
CA GLY A 27 -17.70 -1.12 12.87
C GLY A 27 -17.60 -2.25 11.83
N GLY A 28 -16.44 -2.90 11.72
CA GLY A 28 -16.17 -3.94 10.71
C GLY A 28 -15.71 -3.39 9.36
N THR A 29 -15.48 -2.08 9.26
CA THR A 29 -14.97 -1.41 8.06
C THR A 29 -13.45 -1.28 8.13
N TYR A 30 -12.81 -1.53 7.00
CA TYR A 30 -11.37 -1.52 6.82
C TYR A 30 -10.97 -0.57 5.70
N PHE A 31 -9.75 -0.07 5.78
CA PHE A 31 -9.16 0.86 4.82
C PHE A 31 -7.76 0.41 4.42
N VAL A 32 -7.44 0.52 3.14
CA VAL A 32 -6.08 0.34 2.63
C VAL A 32 -5.79 1.39 1.58
N SER A 33 -4.56 1.92 1.59
CA SER A 33 -4.12 2.95 0.64
C SER A 33 -2.73 2.64 0.14
N LYS A 34 -2.51 2.83 -1.16
CA LYS A 34 -1.19 2.78 -1.76
C LYS A 34 -0.95 4.00 -2.62
N GLN A 35 0.27 4.51 -2.54
CA GLN A 35 0.73 5.63 -3.34
C GLN A 35 1.99 5.21 -4.10
N ALA A 36 2.09 5.61 -5.35
CA ALA A 36 3.27 5.40 -6.15
C ALA A 36 4.15 6.64 -6.25
N ALA A 37 5.42 6.42 -6.59
CA ALA A 37 6.38 7.48 -6.89
C ALA A 37 6.30 7.92 -8.38
N THR A 38 7.18 8.85 -8.79
CA THR A 38 7.34 9.24 -10.19
C THR A 38 7.74 8.05 -11.08
N GLY A 39 7.29 8.05 -12.34
CA GLY A 39 7.57 6.97 -13.30
C GLY A 39 6.71 5.71 -13.12
N PHE A 40 5.67 5.78 -12.29
CA PHE A 40 4.76 4.67 -12.03
C PHE A 40 3.94 4.24 -13.27
N PRO A 41 3.76 2.93 -13.51
CA PRO A 41 3.08 2.38 -14.70
C PRO A 41 1.58 2.71 -14.84
N GLY A 42 0.92 3.27 -13.82
CA GLY A 42 -0.46 3.79 -13.92
C GLY A 42 -1.44 3.18 -12.90
N LEU A 43 -2.50 3.94 -12.55
CA LEU A 43 -3.40 3.68 -11.41
C LEU A 43 -3.97 2.26 -11.36
N GLY A 44 -4.13 1.59 -12.51
CA GLY A 44 -4.61 0.21 -12.57
C GLY A 44 -3.79 -0.77 -11.73
N ASN A 45 -2.46 -0.59 -11.65
CA ASN A 45 -1.61 -1.44 -10.82
C ASN A 45 -1.84 -1.18 -9.32
N LEU A 46 -1.92 0.10 -8.90
CA LEU A 46 -2.23 0.44 -7.52
C LEU A 46 -3.59 -0.09 -7.10
N ARG A 47 -4.58 -0.01 -8.00
CA ARG A 47 -5.92 -0.56 -7.79
C ARG A 47 -5.88 -2.08 -7.61
N ALA A 48 -5.12 -2.79 -8.44
CA ALA A 48 -4.93 -4.22 -8.31
C ALA A 48 -4.24 -4.58 -6.98
N ASP A 49 -3.23 -3.81 -6.57
CA ASP A 49 -2.48 -4.02 -5.33
C ASP A 49 -3.38 -3.84 -4.10
N VAL A 50 -4.08 -2.71 -3.97
CA VAL A 50 -4.99 -2.47 -2.82
C VAL A 50 -6.13 -3.49 -2.76
N THR A 51 -6.65 -3.90 -3.92
CA THR A 51 -7.72 -4.91 -3.98
C THR A 51 -7.18 -6.28 -3.56
N THR A 52 -5.98 -6.63 -3.99
CA THR A 52 -5.34 -7.90 -3.62
C THR A 52 -5.05 -7.95 -2.12
N GLU A 53 -4.54 -6.86 -1.56
CA GLU A 53 -4.28 -6.75 -0.13
C GLU A 53 -5.57 -6.85 0.70
N ALA A 54 -6.64 -6.14 0.30
CA ALA A 54 -7.94 -6.23 0.94
C ALA A 54 -8.55 -7.64 0.86
N ARG A 55 -8.44 -8.32 -0.29
CA ARG A 55 -8.86 -9.73 -0.44
C ARG A 55 -8.08 -10.65 0.49
N GLN A 56 -6.75 -10.51 0.53
CA GLN A 56 -5.89 -11.32 1.40
C GLN A 56 -6.23 -11.09 2.87
N PHE A 57 -6.57 -9.87 3.25
CA PHE A 57 -7.02 -9.55 4.59
C PHE A 57 -8.32 -10.28 4.94
N CYS A 58 -9.37 -10.19 4.11
CA CYS A 58 -10.64 -10.88 4.38
C CYS A 58 -10.52 -12.42 4.33
N ALA A 59 -9.68 -12.95 3.45
CA ALA A 59 -9.44 -14.38 3.34
C ALA A 59 -8.86 -15.00 4.61
N ARG A 60 -8.11 -14.23 5.43
CA ARG A 60 -7.60 -14.70 6.74
C ARG A 60 -8.72 -15.03 7.72
N SER A 61 -9.91 -14.45 7.54
CA SER A 61 -11.10 -14.74 8.32
C SER A 61 -12.12 -15.62 7.57
N GLY A 62 -11.76 -16.16 6.41
CA GLY A 62 -12.65 -16.98 5.58
C GLY A 62 -13.85 -16.22 5.00
N LYS A 63 -13.73 -14.89 4.85
CA LYS A 63 -14.79 -14.01 4.35
C LYS A 63 -14.43 -13.43 2.99
N ASP A 64 -15.43 -12.99 2.24
CA ASP A 64 -15.24 -12.34 0.96
C ASP A 64 -15.02 -10.84 1.11
N LEU A 65 -14.29 -10.27 0.15
CA LEU A 65 -14.09 -8.82 0.06
C LEU A 65 -15.37 -8.15 -0.45
N ARG A 66 -15.90 -7.20 0.32
CA ARG A 66 -16.94 -6.27 -0.13
C ARG A 66 -16.38 -4.84 -0.18
N VAL A 67 -16.19 -4.32 -1.40
CA VAL A 67 -15.75 -2.93 -1.59
C VAL A 67 -16.91 -1.96 -1.36
N HIS A 68 -16.67 -0.91 -0.57
CA HIS A 68 -17.61 0.19 -0.37
C HIS A 68 -17.23 1.41 -1.19
N ARG A 69 -15.95 1.80 -1.15
CA ARG A 69 -15.48 3.00 -1.81
C ARG A 69 -14.08 2.81 -2.37
N THR A 70 -13.85 3.32 -3.56
CA THR A 70 -12.51 3.49 -4.13
C THR A 70 -12.31 4.95 -4.46
N ASN A 71 -11.23 5.55 -3.95
CA ASN A 71 -10.85 6.92 -4.26
C ASN A 71 -9.48 6.91 -4.94
N GLU A 72 -9.34 7.66 -6.02
CA GLU A 72 -8.13 7.70 -6.84
C GLU A 72 -7.73 9.14 -7.09
N THR A 73 -6.43 9.44 -6.94
CA THR A 73 -5.90 10.75 -7.29
C THR A 73 -6.08 11.01 -8.78
N GLN A 74 -6.63 12.17 -9.15
CA GLN A 74 -6.86 12.56 -10.53
C GLN A 74 -5.62 13.27 -11.13
N PRO A 75 -5.38 13.12 -12.45
CA PRO A 75 -4.31 13.84 -13.14
C PRO A 75 -4.57 15.36 -13.20
N PRO A 76 -3.54 16.20 -13.46
CA PRO A 76 -2.16 15.83 -13.81
C PRO A 76 -1.29 15.48 -12.60
N TYR A 77 -0.49 14.40 -12.71
CA TYR A 77 0.41 13.92 -11.65
C TYR A 77 1.74 14.68 -11.60
N ILE A 78 1.66 15.98 -11.33
CA ILE A 78 2.81 16.89 -11.30
C ILE A 78 2.88 17.62 -9.96
N LEU A 79 4.04 18.19 -9.64
CA LEU A 79 4.23 19.09 -8.49
C LEU A 79 3.80 18.47 -7.13
N GLY A 80 4.08 17.18 -6.93
CA GLY A 80 3.74 16.47 -5.69
C GLY A 80 2.35 15.82 -5.68
N ASN A 81 1.58 15.95 -6.77
CA ASN A 81 0.34 15.18 -6.96
C ASN A 81 0.65 13.72 -7.35
N TYR A 82 1.00 12.88 -6.37
CA TYR A 82 1.36 11.49 -6.62
C TYR A 82 0.12 10.59 -6.82
N PRO A 83 0.17 9.64 -7.77
CA PRO A 83 -0.90 8.65 -7.94
C PRO A 83 -1.13 7.87 -6.65
N ARG A 84 -2.36 7.89 -6.16
CA ARG A 84 -2.80 7.16 -4.96
C ARG A 84 -4.12 6.48 -5.24
N VAL A 85 -4.29 5.29 -4.68
CA VAL A 85 -5.57 4.59 -4.62
C VAL A 85 -5.86 4.25 -3.16
N GLU A 86 -7.06 4.58 -2.74
CA GLU A 86 -7.61 4.31 -1.41
C GLU A 86 -8.83 3.41 -1.57
N LEU A 87 -8.93 2.37 -0.74
CA LEU A 87 -10.01 1.39 -0.77
C LEU A 87 -10.59 1.23 0.63
N GLU A 88 -11.89 1.50 0.75
CA GLU A 88 -12.71 1.23 1.93
C GLU A 88 -13.56 -0.01 1.66
N PHE A 89 -13.53 -0.97 2.59
CA PHE A 89 -14.15 -2.27 2.40
C PHE A 89 -14.59 -2.92 3.71
N THR A 90 -15.45 -3.93 3.62
CA THR A 90 -15.76 -4.85 4.72
C THR A 90 -15.44 -6.29 4.30
N CYS A 91 -15.33 -7.17 5.29
CA CYS A 91 -15.25 -8.60 5.07
C CYS A 91 -16.60 -9.23 5.44
N SER A 92 -17.30 -9.79 4.46
CA SER A 92 -18.65 -10.37 4.62
C SER A 92 -18.72 -11.82 4.22
#